data_AF-A0A101T011-F1
#
_entry.id   AF-A0A101T011-F1
#
_cell.length_a   1.000
_cell.length_b   1.000
_cell.length_c   1.000
_cell.angle_alpha   90.00
_cell.angle_beta   90.00
_cell.angle_gamma   90.00
#
_symmetry.space_group_name_H-M   'P 1'
#
loop_
_entity.id
_entity.type
_entity.pdbx_description
1 polymer ?
#
loop_
_entity_poly.entity_id
_entity_poly.type
_entity_poly.pdbx_seq_one_letter_code
_entity_poly.pdbx_strand_id
1 'polypeptide(L)'
;MTGRPPLTPQLGRTRVMAILRSADATGLPTVARALADGGITCLEVTLTTRGALDALAAIRDELGPGVSVGAGTVITTGQARDALAAGAEFLVAPTVDTDVIRCSTERSVPFYPGAWTPTEVSTAWRAGAAAVKLFPAGTGGPAHLRQLRAPLPDIPLVAVGGVGVDQARDYLDAGALAVGIGSPLLRGADLNPATKTLEALTARTRTLLDAIRDTSGHQEVGP
;
A
#
# COMPACT_ATOMS: atom_id res chain seq x y z
N MET A 1 22.08 -12.03 10.89
CA MET A 1 20.72 -11.48 11.07
C MET A 1 20.56 -10.36 10.06
N THR A 2 19.97 -10.64 8.89
CA THR A 2 19.59 -9.56 7.97
C THR A 2 18.46 -8.78 8.62
N GLY A 3 18.66 -7.48 8.84
CA GLY A 3 17.67 -6.62 9.48
C GLY A 3 16.44 -6.52 8.57
N ARG A 4 15.25 -6.83 9.11
CA ARG A 4 13.98 -6.54 8.42
C ARG A 4 13.92 -5.04 8.12
N PRO A 5 13.73 -4.62 6.86
CA PRO A 5 13.58 -3.21 6.55
C PRO A 5 12.35 -2.61 7.26
N PRO A 6 12.43 -1.36 7.75
CA PRO A 6 11.28 -0.72 8.36
C PRO A 6 10.21 -0.41 7.29
N LEU A 7 8.98 -0.19 7.76
CA LEU A 7 7.89 0.34 6.93
C LEU A 7 8.29 1.70 6.33
N THR A 8 7.71 2.07 5.20
CA THR A 8 7.85 3.46 4.75
C THR A 8 7.19 4.40 5.77
N PRO A 9 7.83 5.51 6.17
CA PRO A 9 7.24 6.48 7.09
C PRO A 9 5.86 6.98 6.63
N GLN A 10 5.69 7.11 5.31
CA GLN A 10 4.47 7.55 4.66
C GLN A 10 3.31 6.59 4.91
N LEU A 11 3.52 5.27 4.82
CA LEU A 11 2.49 4.27 5.12
C LEU A 11 2.10 4.32 6.60
N GLY A 12 3.08 4.42 7.51
CA GLY A 12 2.83 4.53 8.94
C GLY A 12 2.04 5.79 9.33
N ARG A 13 2.30 6.91 8.65
CA ARG A 13 1.65 8.20 8.92
C ARG A 13 0.23 8.28 8.38
N THR A 14 0.00 7.93 7.11
CA THR A 14 -1.33 8.08 6.49
C THR A 14 -2.23 6.87 6.74
N ARG A 15 -1.64 5.71 7.06
CA ARG A 15 -2.33 4.41 7.19
C ARG A 15 -3.12 4.01 5.94
N VAL A 16 -2.82 4.63 4.79
CA VAL A 16 -3.44 4.37 3.49
C VAL A 16 -2.39 4.28 2.41
N MET A 17 -2.45 3.21 1.63
CA MET A 17 -1.72 3.02 0.38
C MET A 17 -2.69 3.11 -0.79
N ALA A 18 -2.48 4.03 -1.72
CA ALA A 18 -3.28 4.10 -2.94
C ALA A 18 -2.71 3.17 -4.01
N ILE A 19 -3.56 2.35 -4.62
CA ILE A 19 -3.16 1.34 -5.61
C ILE A 19 -3.49 1.83 -7.00
N LEU A 20 -2.46 2.14 -7.78
CA LEU A 20 -2.51 2.60 -9.14
C LEU A 20 -2.40 1.41 -10.09
N ARG A 21 -3.56 0.87 -10.48
CA ARG A 21 -3.70 -0.19 -11.48
C ARG A 21 -4.59 0.29 -12.60
N SER A 22 -4.02 0.37 -13.79
CA SER A 22 -4.74 0.64 -15.03
C SER A 22 -4.23 -0.25 -16.17
N ALA A 23 -4.84 -0.16 -17.35
CA ALA A 23 -4.35 -0.84 -18.54
C ALA A 23 -3.07 -0.19 -19.09
N ASP A 24 -2.97 1.14 -18.97
CA ASP A 24 -1.90 1.98 -19.49
C ASP A 24 -1.48 3.01 -18.44
N ALA A 25 -0.18 3.34 -18.39
CA ALA A 25 0.36 4.19 -17.35
C ALA A 25 0.30 5.71 -17.63
N THR A 26 -0.14 6.14 -18.82
CA THR A 26 -0.07 7.55 -19.27
C THR A 26 -0.75 8.52 -18.30
N GLY A 27 -1.86 8.12 -17.69
CA GLY A 27 -2.61 8.96 -16.74
C GLY A 27 -2.10 8.90 -15.29
N LEU A 28 -1.22 7.94 -14.96
CA LEU A 28 -0.86 7.67 -13.56
C LEU A 28 -0.09 8.81 -12.88
N PRO A 29 0.84 9.54 -13.52
CA PRO A 29 1.49 10.68 -12.88
C PRO A 29 0.53 11.76 -12.39
N THR A 30 -0.44 12.15 -13.23
CA THR A 30 -1.45 13.13 -12.87
C THR A 30 -2.37 12.64 -11.74
N VAL A 31 -2.73 11.36 -11.76
CA VAL A 31 -3.53 10.74 -10.68
C VAL A 31 -2.74 10.67 -9.38
N ALA A 32 -1.45 10.33 -9.43
CA ALA A 32 -0.56 10.31 -8.28
C ALA A 32 -0.43 11.68 -7.62
N ARG A 33 -0.30 12.75 -8.42
CA ARG A 33 -0.34 14.14 -7.93
C ARG A 33 -1.65 14.45 -7.21
N ALA A 34 -2.80 14.12 -7.80
CA ALA A 34 -4.10 14.38 -7.18
C ALA A 34 -4.29 13.63 -5.84
N LEU A 35 -3.74 12.41 -5.71
CA LEU A 35 -3.71 11.66 -4.46
C LEU A 35 -2.80 12.31 -3.41
N ALA A 36 -1.61 12.76 -3.82
CA ALA A 36 -0.66 13.46 -2.95
C ALA A 36 -1.23 14.80 -2.45
N ASP A 37 -1.87 15.58 -3.33
CA ASP A 37 -2.59 16.82 -2.98
C ASP A 37 -3.80 16.58 -2.06
N GLY A 38 -4.30 15.34 -2.07
CA GLY A 38 -5.33 14.84 -1.15
C GLY A 38 -4.77 14.41 0.21
N GLY A 39 -3.45 14.19 0.31
CA GLY A 39 -2.74 13.80 1.52
C GLY A 39 -2.32 12.32 1.59
N ILE A 40 -2.62 11.49 0.59
CA ILE A 40 -2.08 10.12 0.55
C ILE A 40 -0.66 10.19 0.01
N THR A 41 0.30 9.76 0.85
CA THR A 41 1.73 9.82 0.52
C THR A 41 2.36 8.45 0.28
N CYS A 42 1.59 7.36 0.20
CA CYS A 42 2.09 6.02 -0.10
C CYS A 42 1.37 5.47 -1.33
N LEU A 43 2.09 5.29 -2.44
CA LEU A 43 1.53 4.96 -3.76
C LEU A 43 2.13 3.66 -4.30
N GLU A 44 1.28 2.69 -4.65
CA GLU A 44 1.66 1.42 -5.29
C GLU A 44 1.34 1.48 -6.79
N VAL A 45 2.34 1.48 -7.67
CA VAL A 45 2.15 1.31 -9.12
C VAL A 45 2.23 -0.17 -9.47
N THR A 46 1.15 -0.74 -10.03
CA THR A 46 1.11 -2.18 -10.28
C THR A 46 1.81 -2.57 -11.59
N LEU A 47 2.67 -3.59 -11.57
CA LEU A 47 3.39 -4.10 -12.73
C LEU A 47 2.50 -4.79 -13.78
N THR A 48 1.22 -4.97 -13.50
CA THR A 48 0.23 -5.37 -14.53
C THR A 48 -0.18 -4.22 -15.44
N THR A 49 0.24 -2.99 -15.16
CA THR A 49 -0.01 -1.82 -15.99
C THR A 49 1.09 -1.66 -17.04
N ARG A 50 0.72 -1.47 -18.31
CA ARG A 50 1.71 -1.22 -19.36
C ARG A 50 2.41 0.11 -19.11
N GLY A 51 3.74 0.11 -19.07
CA GLY A 51 4.55 1.30 -18.75
C GLY A 51 4.69 1.58 -17.24
N ALA A 52 4.39 0.62 -16.37
CA ALA A 52 4.41 0.81 -14.92
C ALA A 52 5.76 1.29 -14.37
N LEU A 53 6.89 0.76 -14.87
CA LEU A 53 8.23 1.14 -14.38
C LEU A 53 8.58 2.59 -14.73
N ASP A 54 8.30 3.00 -15.98
CA ASP A 54 8.52 4.38 -16.42
C ASP A 54 7.63 5.37 -15.65
N ALA A 55 6.37 5.01 -15.43
CA ALA A 55 5.46 5.83 -14.64
C ALA A 55 5.88 5.90 -13.16
N LEU A 56 6.36 4.80 -12.58
CA LEU A 56 6.91 4.81 -11.22
C LEU A 56 8.06 5.80 -11.10
N ALA A 57 9.01 5.75 -12.05
CA ALA A 57 10.15 6.66 -12.06
C ALA A 57 9.69 8.12 -12.21
N ALA A 58 8.78 8.40 -13.15
CA ALA A 58 8.22 9.73 -13.36
C ALA A 58 7.49 10.27 -12.12
N ILE A 59 6.65 9.46 -11.47
CA ILE A 59 5.91 9.85 -10.26
C ILE A 59 6.88 10.21 -9.13
N ARG A 60 7.91 9.38 -8.91
CA ARG A 60 8.91 9.65 -7.86
C ARG A 60 9.64 10.96 -8.14
N ASP A 61 10.11 11.15 -9.36
CA ASP A 61 10.87 12.35 -9.75
C ASP A 61 10.00 13.62 -9.62
N GLU A 62 8.70 13.51 -9.89
CA GLU A 62 7.74 14.60 -9.83
C GLU A 62 7.29 14.96 -8.41
N LEU A 63 7.04 13.97 -7.55
CA LEU A 63 6.47 14.17 -6.20
C LEU A 63 7.52 14.30 -5.10
N GLY A 64 8.74 13.81 -5.35
CA GLY A 64 9.86 13.92 -4.43
C GLY A 64 9.70 13.13 -3.12
N PRO A 65 10.58 13.36 -2.13
CA PRO A 65 10.72 12.48 -0.95
C PRO A 65 9.54 12.54 0.04
N GLY A 66 8.60 13.48 -0.14
CA GLY A 66 7.39 13.57 0.68
C GLY A 66 6.39 12.43 0.43
N VAL A 67 6.53 11.73 -0.70
CA VAL A 67 5.66 10.64 -1.17
C VAL A 67 6.53 9.42 -1.45
N SER A 68 6.19 8.28 -0.85
CA SER A 68 6.84 7.02 -1.16
C SER A 68 6.15 6.33 -2.33
N VAL A 69 6.90 5.94 -3.35
CA VAL A 69 6.38 5.26 -4.54
C VAL A 69 6.97 3.85 -4.64
N GLY A 70 6.10 2.84 -4.67
CA GLY A 70 6.48 1.43 -4.71
C GLY A 70 5.90 0.70 -5.90
N ALA A 71 6.42 -0.50 -6.15
CA ALA A 71 5.94 -1.38 -7.21
C ALA A 71 5.09 -2.51 -6.65
N GLY A 72 3.92 -2.72 -7.26
CA GLY A 72 2.99 -3.77 -6.87
C GLY A 72 2.88 -4.90 -7.88
N THR A 73 2.40 -6.06 -7.45
CA THR A 73 2.35 -7.28 -8.28
C THR A 73 3.74 -7.77 -8.72
N VAL A 74 4.72 -7.64 -7.82
CA VAL A 74 6.08 -8.16 -7.99
C VAL A 74 6.10 -9.63 -7.59
N ILE A 75 6.11 -10.54 -8.57
CA ILE A 75 6.00 -11.99 -8.36
C ILE A 75 7.27 -12.77 -8.75
N THR A 76 8.29 -12.12 -9.28
CA THR A 76 9.59 -12.74 -9.55
C THR A 76 10.74 -11.87 -9.07
N THR A 77 11.90 -12.47 -8.83
CA THR A 77 13.12 -11.73 -8.47
C THR A 77 13.60 -10.80 -9.60
N GLY A 78 13.29 -11.14 -10.86
CA GLY A 78 13.53 -10.26 -12.01
C GLY A 78 12.73 -8.96 -11.91
N GLN A 79 11.42 -9.07 -11.72
CA GLN A 79 10.54 -7.92 -11.50
C GLN A 79 10.95 -7.08 -10.29
N ALA A 80 11.41 -7.73 -9.20
CA ALA A 80 11.91 -7.01 -8.04
C ALA A 80 13.15 -6.18 -8.41
N ARG A 81 14.13 -6.76 -9.12
CA ARG A 81 15.32 -6.03 -9.59
C ARG A 81 14.94 -4.87 -10.51
N ASP A 82 14.04 -5.08 -11.45
CA ASP A 82 13.61 -4.06 -12.41
C ASP A 82 12.88 -2.90 -11.70
N ALA A 83 11.99 -3.21 -10.76
CA ALA A 83 11.30 -2.21 -9.94
C ALA A 83 12.27 -1.39 -9.08
N LEU A 84 13.25 -2.05 -8.45
CA LEU A 84 14.27 -1.36 -7.66
C LEU A 84 15.20 -0.51 -8.53
N ALA A 85 15.55 -0.97 -9.73
CA ALA A 85 16.32 -0.20 -10.70
C ALA A 85 15.54 1.02 -11.21
N ALA A 86 14.22 0.89 -11.37
CA ALA A 86 13.32 2.00 -11.64
C ALA A 86 13.12 2.92 -10.43
N GLY A 87 13.69 2.58 -9.26
CA GLY A 87 13.72 3.36 -8.03
C GLY A 87 12.47 3.25 -7.16
N ALA A 88 11.86 2.06 -7.11
CA ALA A 88 10.80 1.74 -6.15
C ALA A 88 11.34 1.76 -4.70
N GLU A 89 10.61 2.44 -3.82
CA GLU A 89 10.97 2.58 -2.40
C GLU A 89 10.38 1.45 -1.52
N PHE A 90 9.44 0.69 -2.07
CA PHE A 90 8.89 -0.52 -1.47
C PHE A 90 8.32 -1.44 -2.55
N LEU A 91 8.15 -2.73 -2.23
CA LEU A 91 7.57 -3.72 -3.12
C LEU A 91 6.31 -4.36 -2.53
N VAL A 92 5.38 -4.79 -3.38
CA VAL A 92 4.12 -5.45 -3.00
C VAL A 92 3.85 -6.63 -3.92
N ALA A 93 3.33 -7.72 -3.38
CA ALA A 93 2.95 -8.91 -4.13
C ALA A 93 1.55 -9.38 -3.74
N PRO A 94 0.84 -10.11 -4.62
CA PRO A 94 -0.38 -10.82 -4.26
C PRO A 94 -0.11 -12.14 -3.52
N THR A 95 1.13 -12.62 -3.52
CA THR A 95 1.53 -13.95 -3.00
C THR A 95 2.73 -13.86 -2.05
N VAL A 96 3.02 -14.97 -1.37
CA VAL A 96 4.25 -15.18 -0.61
C VAL A 96 5.23 -16.01 -1.44
N ASP A 97 6.36 -15.40 -1.78
CA ASP A 97 7.53 -16.09 -2.32
C ASP A 97 8.76 -15.61 -1.54
N THR A 98 9.41 -16.54 -0.83
CA THR A 98 10.51 -16.18 0.08
C THR A 98 11.75 -15.68 -0.66
N ASP A 99 11.97 -16.09 -1.90
CA ASP A 99 13.14 -15.68 -2.67
C ASP A 99 12.94 -14.26 -3.22
N VAL A 100 11.72 -13.92 -3.63
CA VAL A 100 11.37 -12.54 -4.00
C VAL A 100 11.44 -11.63 -2.77
N ILE A 101 10.94 -12.08 -1.60
CA ILE A 101 11.04 -11.33 -0.34
C ILE A 101 12.51 -11.04 -0.01
N ARG A 102 13.36 -12.07 -0.03
CA ARG A 102 14.79 -11.92 0.29
C ARG A 102 15.49 -10.93 -0.64
N CYS A 103 15.21 -10.98 -1.94
CA CYS A 103 15.78 -10.06 -2.94
C CYS A 103 15.58 -8.58 -2.58
N SER A 104 14.45 -8.23 -1.97
CA SER A 104 14.16 -6.86 -1.49
C SER A 104 14.87 -6.56 -0.16
N THR A 105 14.80 -7.49 0.79
CA THR A 105 15.40 -7.31 2.13
C THR A 105 16.92 -7.19 2.13
N GLU A 106 17.61 -7.92 1.25
CA GLU A 106 19.06 -7.82 1.06
C GLU A 106 19.51 -6.43 0.59
N ARG A 107 18.57 -5.67 0.02
CA ARG A 107 18.76 -4.29 -0.45
C ARG A 107 18.19 -3.26 0.51
N SER A 108 17.78 -3.68 1.70
CA SER A 108 17.14 -2.84 2.73
C SER A 108 15.86 -2.14 2.23
N VAL A 109 15.16 -2.73 1.26
CA VAL A 109 13.88 -2.20 0.76
C VAL A 109 12.71 -2.97 1.38
N PRO A 110 11.69 -2.31 1.94
CA PRO A 110 10.54 -2.99 2.51
C PRO A 110 9.69 -3.70 1.46
N PHE A 111 9.19 -4.87 1.84
CA PHE A 111 8.27 -5.67 1.02
C PHE A 111 7.03 -6.04 1.83
N TYR A 112 5.86 -5.81 1.23
CA TYR A 112 4.53 -6.24 1.66
C TYR A 112 3.97 -7.40 0.80
N PRO A 113 4.38 -8.66 1.04
CA PRO A 113 3.85 -9.84 0.32
C PRO A 113 2.41 -10.16 0.73
N GLY A 114 1.65 -10.76 -0.19
CA GLY A 114 0.24 -11.08 -0.03
C GLY A 114 0.03 -12.44 0.63
N ALA A 115 -0.75 -12.50 1.70
CA ALA A 115 -1.11 -13.71 2.44
C ALA A 115 -2.59 -13.71 2.82
N TRP A 116 -3.17 -14.89 3.01
CA TRP A 116 -4.54 -15.08 3.44
C TRP A 116 -4.66 -15.89 4.75
N THR A 117 -3.72 -16.79 5.01
CA THR A 117 -3.76 -17.76 6.11
C THR A 117 -2.64 -17.52 7.14
N PRO A 118 -2.76 -18.05 8.38
CA PRO A 118 -1.70 -17.93 9.38
C PRO A 118 -0.33 -18.46 8.91
N THR A 119 -0.33 -19.56 8.16
CA THR A 119 0.90 -20.17 7.60
C THR A 119 1.59 -19.21 6.63
N GLU A 120 0.85 -18.60 5.71
CA GLU A 120 1.40 -17.65 4.75
C GLU A 120 1.91 -16.38 5.44
N VAL A 121 1.13 -15.83 6.39
CA VAL A 121 1.53 -14.66 7.18
C VAL A 121 2.82 -14.93 7.94
N SER A 122 2.90 -16.06 8.64
CA SER A 122 4.12 -16.45 9.36
C SER A 122 5.30 -16.70 8.41
N THR A 123 5.06 -17.26 7.23
CA THR A 123 6.11 -17.53 6.23
C THR A 123 6.70 -16.24 5.69
N ALA A 124 5.85 -15.29 5.29
CA ALA A 124 6.25 -13.97 4.85
C ALA A 124 7.05 -13.22 5.92
N TRP A 125 6.56 -13.22 7.16
CA TRP A 125 7.21 -12.53 8.27
C TRP A 125 8.61 -13.08 8.57
N ARG A 126 8.76 -14.41 8.59
CA ARG A 126 10.06 -15.07 8.78
C ARG A 126 11.04 -14.84 7.63
N ALA A 127 10.52 -14.67 6.41
CA ALA A 127 11.34 -14.34 5.25
C ALA A 127 11.85 -12.88 5.24
N GLY A 128 11.39 -12.04 6.18
CA GLY A 128 11.86 -10.67 6.34
C GLY A 128 10.91 -9.59 5.80
N ALA A 129 9.65 -9.94 5.52
CA ALA A 129 8.63 -8.95 5.15
C ALA A 129 8.53 -7.82 6.18
N ALA A 130 8.38 -6.57 5.72
CA ALA A 130 8.25 -5.39 6.58
C ALA A 130 6.83 -5.28 7.19
N ALA A 131 5.83 -5.72 6.43
CA ALA A 131 4.46 -6.01 6.86
C ALA A 131 3.88 -7.07 5.93
N VAL A 132 2.74 -7.66 6.29
CA VAL A 132 2.06 -8.64 5.45
C VAL A 132 0.77 -8.06 4.91
N LYS A 133 0.62 -8.09 3.58
CA LYS A 133 -0.61 -7.69 2.90
C LYS A 133 -1.64 -8.81 3.06
N LEU A 134 -2.74 -8.56 3.78
CA LEU A 134 -3.89 -9.45 3.79
C LEU A 134 -4.62 -9.31 2.45
N PHE A 135 -4.57 -10.34 1.60
CA PHE A 135 -5.10 -10.28 0.25
C PHE A 135 -5.72 -11.62 -0.20
N PRO A 136 -6.93 -11.60 -0.79
CA PRO A 136 -7.84 -10.46 -0.98
C PRO A 136 -8.70 -10.16 0.27
N ALA A 137 -8.47 -9.05 0.96
CA ALA A 137 -9.14 -8.71 2.23
C ALA A 137 -10.69 -8.76 2.18
N GLY A 138 -11.30 -8.28 1.09
CA GLY A 138 -12.74 -8.16 0.94
C GLY A 138 -13.51 -9.50 0.98
N THR A 139 -12.86 -10.64 0.79
CA THR A 139 -13.54 -11.95 0.86
C THR A 139 -13.84 -12.40 2.30
N GLY A 140 -13.08 -11.93 3.27
CA GLY A 140 -13.22 -12.28 4.70
C GLY A 140 -13.47 -11.09 5.62
N GLY A 141 -13.29 -9.87 5.11
CA GLY A 141 -13.61 -8.64 5.83
C GLY A 141 -12.72 -8.37 7.06
N PRO A 142 -13.07 -7.35 7.84
CA PRO A 142 -12.40 -7.02 9.11
C PRO A 142 -12.44 -8.17 10.13
N ALA A 143 -13.45 -9.05 10.07
CA ALA A 143 -13.57 -10.19 10.95
C ALA A 143 -12.42 -11.19 10.74
N HIS A 144 -12.10 -11.53 9.49
CA HIS A 144 -10.95 -12.41 9.19
C HIS A 144 -9.63 -11.82 9.66
N LEU A 145 -9.44 -10.50 9.47
CA LEU A 145 -8.25 -9.82 9.96
C LEU A 145 -8.09 -9.97 11.48
N ARG A 146 -9.16 -9.76 12.26
CA ARG A 146 -9.13 -9.97 13.73
C ARG A 146 -8.77 -11.40 14.09
N GLN A 147 -9.32 -12.39 13.38
CA GLN A 147 -9.03 -13.81 13.62
C GLN A 147 -7.56 -14.16 13.31
N LEU A 148 -6.96 -13.57 12.26
CA LEU A 148 -5.54 -13.74 11.97
C LEU A 148 -4.64 -13.07 13.01
N ARG A 149 -5.02 -11.88 13.52
CA ARG A 149 -4.26 -11.16 14.54
C ARG A 149 -4.24 -11.88 15.88
N ALA A 150 -5.29 -12.60 16.26
CA ALA A 150 -5.37 -13.26 17.56
C ALA A 150 -4.17 -14.20 17.85
N PRO A 151 -3.75 -15.10 16.95
CA PRO A 151 -2.54 -15.90 17.14
C PRO A 151 -1.24 -15.23 16.66
N LEU A 152 -1.32 -14.11 15.93
CA LEU A 152 -0.17 -13.40 15.34
C LEU A 152 -0.20 -11.88 15.68
N PRO A 153 -0.23 -11.51 16.98
CA PRO A 153 -0.57 -10.14 17.41
C PRO A 153 0.45 -9.08 16.98
N ASP A 154 1.71 -9.49 16.82
CA ASP A 154 2.86 -8.61 16.55
C ASP A 154 3.18 -8.46 15.06
N ILE A 155 2.50 -9.19 14.18
CA ILE A 155 2.75 -9.10 12.73
C ILE A 155 1.88 -7.97 12.15
N PRO A 156 2.47 -6.88 11.61
CA PRO A 156 1.70 -5.79 11.04
C PRO A 156 1.02 -6.25 9.75
N LEU A 157 -0.31 -6.14 9.73
CA LEU A 157 -1.15 -6.50 8.58
C LEU A 157 -1.64 -5.25 7.83
N VAL A 158 -1.56 -5.27 6.50
CA VAL A 158 -2.13 -4.24 5.62
C VAL A 158 -3.30 -4.85 4.86
N ALA A 159 -4.52 -4.37 5.06
CA ALA A 159 -5.70 -4.94 4.39
C ALA A 159 -5.81 -4.42 2.95
N VAL A 160 -5.78 -5.31 1.96
CA VAL A 160 -5.78 -4.93 0.54
C VAL A 160 -6.63 -5.88 -0.30
N GLY A 161 -7.30 -5.33 -1.31
CA GLY A 161 -8.10 -6.09 -2.28
C GLY A 161 -9.56 -6.15 -1.85
N GLY A 162 -10.41 -5.42 -2.57
CA GLY A 162 -11.84 -5.33 -2.25
C GLY A 162 -12.18 -4.43 -1.06
N VAL A 163 -11.23 -3.67 -0.52
CA VAL A 163 -11.47 -2.71 0.57
C VAL A 163 -12.12 -1.44 0.00
N GLY A 164 -13.34 -1.13 0.45
CA GLY A 164 -14.04 0.12 0.15
C GLY A 164 -13.48 1.32 0.93
N VAL A 165 -13.74 2.53 0.44
CA VAL A 165 -13.38 3.79 1.13
C VAL A 165 -14.12 3.91 2.46
N ASP A 166 -15.38 3.51 2.50
CA ASP A 166 -16.28 3.45 3.65
C ASP A 166 -15.89 2.35 4.66
N GLN A 167 -15.22 1.30 4.22
CA GLN A 167 -14.79 0.18 5.07
C GLN A 167 -13.40 0.39 5.67
N ALA A 168 -12.67 1.44 5.28
CA ALA A 168 -11.30 1.66 5.70
C ALA A 168 -11.16 1.68 7.23
N ARG A 169 -12.06 2.42 7.91
CA ARG A 169 -12.10 2.52 9.37
C ARG A 169 -12.29 1.15 10.04
N ASP A 170 -13.20 0.33 9.54
CA ASP A 170 -13.50 -0.99 10.11
C ASP A 170 -12.28 -1.92 10.11
N TYR A 171 -11.45 -1.87 9.05
CA TYR A 171 -10.21 -2.64 9.01
C TYR A 171 -9.16 -2.12 9.98
N LEU A 172 -9.04 -0.80 10.15
CA LEU A 172 -8.12 -0.20 11.11
C LEU A 172 -8.54 -0.53 12.55
N ASP A 173 -9.84 -0.49 12.87
CA ASP A 173 -10.41 -0.89 14.17
C ASP A 173 -10.29 -2.40 14.42
N ALA A 174 -10.35 -3.22 13.36
CA ALA A 174 -9.98 -4.64 13.41
C ALA A 174 -8.49 -4.87 13.68
N GLY A 175 -7.68 -3.81 13.62
CA GLY A 175 -6.28 -3.86 13.94
C GLY A 175 -5.34 -3.91 12.73
N ALA A 176 -5.81 -3.56 11.53
CA ALA A 176 -4.90 -3.33 10.41
C ALA A 176 -3.95 -2.17 10.73
N LEU A 177 -2.68 -2.34 10.38
CA LEU A 177 -1.72 -1.23 10.37
C LEU A 177 -2.21 -0.14 9.41
N ALA A 178 -2.59 -0.56 8.20
CA ALA A 178 -2.99 0.31 7.11
C ALA A 178 -3.97 -0.42 6.17
N VAL A 179 -4.58 0.32 5.25
CA VAL A 179 -5.40 -0.22 4.17
C VAL A 179 -4.82 0.15 2.80
N GLY A 180 -4.94 -0.76 1.83
CA GLY A 180 -4.62 -0.51 0.43
C GLY A 180 -5.89 -0.42 -0.41
N ILE A 181 -6.12 0.73 -1.04
CA ILE A 181 -7.35 1.01 -1.79
C ILE A 181 -7.00 1.41 -3.23
N GLY A 182 -7.58 0.69 -4.20
CA GLY A 182 -7.42 0.97 -5.64
C GLY A 182 -8.70 1.56 -6.24
N SER A 183 -9.37 0.78 -7.09
CA SER A 183 -10.56 1.21 -7.85
C SER A 183 -11.65 1.92 -7.03
N PRO A 184 -12.01 1.51 -5.79
CA PRO A 184 -13.00 2.22 -4.99
C PRO A 184 -12.65 3.69 -4.70
N LEU A 185 -11.35 4.01 -4.59
CA LEU A 185 -10.84 5.36 -4.38
C LEU A 185 -10.73 6.12 -5.71
N LEU A 186 -10.11 5.50 -6.72
CA LEU A 186 -9.83 6.11 -8.02
C LEU A 186 -11.10 6.42 -8.81
N ARG A 187 -12.10 5.52 -8.80
CA ARG A 187 -13.37 5.65 -9.53
C ARG A 187 -13.19 6.05 -11.01
N GLY A 188 -12.22 5.45 -11.68
CA GLY A 188 -11.93 5.69 -13.11
C GLY A 188 -11.09 6.93 -13.40
N ALA A 189 -10.56 7.63 -12.39
CA ALA A 189 -9.63 8.74 -12.59
C ALA A 189 -8.36 8.34 -13.35
N ASP A 190 -7.94 7.08 -13.23
CA ASP A 190 -6.84 6.48 -13.98
C ASP A 190 -7.16 6.29 -15.47
N LEU A 191 -8.43 6.16 -15.84
CA LEU A 191 -8.88 5.99 -17.22
C LEU A 191 -9.18 7.33 -17.90
N ASN A 192 -9.68 8.31 -17.13
CA ASN A 192 -10.03 9.64 -17.63
C ASN A 192 -9.62 10.73 -16.62
N PRO A 193 -8.34 11.17 -16.64
CA PRO A 193 -7.79 12.16 -15.71
C PRO A 193 -8.19 13.60 -16.09
N ALA A 194 -9.46 13.85 -16.36
CA ALA A 194 -9.98 15.21 -16.55
C ALA A 194 -9.96 15.99 -15.22
N THR A 195 -9.81 17.31 -15.27
CA THR A 195 -9.70 18.20 -14.10
C THR A 195 -10.76 17.92 -13.03
N LYS A 196 -12.04 17.85 -13.43
CA LYS A 196 -13.16 17.56 -12.51
C LYS A 196 -13.03 16.18 -11.84
N THR A 197 -12.54 15.18 -12.56
CA THR A 197 -12.34 13.83 -12.02
C THR A 197 -11.21 13.81 -10.98
N LEU A 198 -10.13 14.56 -11.25
CA LEU A 198 -8.99 14.70 -10.35
C LEU A 198 -9.34 15.48 -9.09
N GLU A 199 -10.06 16.61 -9.22
CA GLU A 199 -10.57 17.37 -8.07
C GLU A 199 -11.47 16.49 -7.17
N ALA A 200 -12.34 15.68 -7.78
CA ALA A 200 -13.17 14.75 -7.04
C ALA A 200 -12.36 13.64 -6.36
N LEU A 201 -11.24 13.20 -6.95
CA LEU A 201 -10.32 12.25 -6.34
C LEU A 201 -9.59 12.87 -5.13
N THR A 202 -9.07 14.08 -5.28
CA THR A 202 -8.44 14.82 -4.18
C THR A 202 -9.41 15.04 -3.02
N ALA A 203 -10.66 15.45 -3.30
CA ALA A 203 -11.69 15.61 -2.28
C ALA A 203 -12.02 14.29 -1.56
N ARG A 204 -12.24 13.19 -2.31
CA ARG A 204 -12.45 11.86 -1.72
C ARG A 204 -11.29 11.41 -0.85
N THR A 205 -10.06 11.70 -1.27
CA THR A 205 -8.85 11.36 -0.52
C THR A 205 -8.83 12.07 0.84
N ARG A 206 -9.15 13.37 0.87
CA ARG A 206 -9.25 14.13 2.12
C ARG A 206 -10.33 13.57 3.03
N THR A 207 -11.53 13.32 2.49
CA THR A 207 -12.64 12.71 3.25
C THR A 207 -12.27 11.35 3.84
N LEU A 208 -11.59 10.49 3.07
CA LEU A 208 -11.10 9.21 3.57
C LEU A 208 -10.13 9.40 4.73
N LEU A 209 -9.12 10.26 4.57
CA LEU A 209 -8.13 10.51 5.61
C LEU A 209 -8.76 11.11 6.87
N ASP A 210 -9.71 12.03 6.72
CA ASP A 210 -10.45 12.60 7.86
C ASP A 210 -11.27 11.53 8.60
N ALA A 211 -11.90 10.60 7.87
CA ALA A 211 -12.70 9.53 8.47
C ALA A 211 -11.88 8.49 9.25
N ILE A 212 -10.60 8.31 8.90
CA ILE A 212 -9.71 7.33 9.56
C ILE A 212 -8.72 7.94 10.54
N ARG A 213 -8.66 9.28 10.65
CA ARG A 213 -7.85 9.94 11.67
C ARG A 213 -8.34 9.47 13.05
N ASP A 214 -7.40 9.02 13.87
CA ASP A 214 -7.69 8.73 15.27
C ASP A 214 -8.00 10.04 16.00
N THR A 215 -9.25 10.22 16.42
CA THR A 215 -9.68 11.31 17.31
C THR A 215 -9.23 11.11 18.76
N SER A 216 -8.60 9.98 19.08
CA SER A 216 -8.24 9.55 20.44
C SER A 216 -6.84 10.02 20.88
N GLY A 217 -6.48 11.27 20.59
CA GLY A 217 -5.10 11.79 20.75
C GLY A 217 -4.92 13.02 21.63
N HIS A 218 -5.92 13.49 22.38
CA HIS A 218 -5.74 14.52 23.42
C HIS A 218 -6.51 14.13 24.69
N GLN A 219 -5.92 13.25 25.49
CA GLN A 219 -5.97 13.46 26.94
C GLN A 219 -4.59 13.95 27.34
N GLU A 220 -4.49 15.26 27.54
CA GLU A 220 -3.43 15.84 28.35
C GLU A 220 -3.47 15.12 29.71
N VAL A 221 -2.43 14.34 29.98
CA VAL A 221 -2.09 14.01 31.36
C VAL A 221 -1.57 15.32 31.95
N GLY A 222 -2.49 16.09 32.54
CA GLY A 222 -2.16 17.23 33.38
C GLY A 222 -1.38 16.78 34.62
N PRO A 223 -0.53 17.65 35.18
CA PRO A 223 0.36 17.34 36.29
C PRO A 223 -0.38 16.99 37.59
#